data_AF-A0AAE1NDT1-F1
#
_entry.id   AF-A0AAE1NDT1-F1
#
_cell.length_a   1.000
_cell.length_b   1.000
_cell.length_c   1.000
_cell.angle_alpha   90.00
_cell.angle_beta   90.00
_cell.angle_gamma   90.00
#
_symmetry.space_group_name_H-M   'P 1'
#
loop_
_entity.id
_entity.type
_entity.pdbx_description
1 polymer ?
#
loop_
_entity_poly.entity_id
_entity_poly.type
_entity_poly.pdbx_seq_one_letter_code
_entity_poly.pdbx_strand_id
1 'polypeptide(L)'
;MYLFVDTFLVSIDPSDHVEVRKAAKARENIARVRQQQEKRAHERNIHGVKLPSRCKDDGRSTLVKCKECNEAYPTLNNYREHLVQHHIEAHKTHHEFTSEKEFLAWKGSIEMDVGVNYTTHGGSWKSSEGKKQIFYCRRSGEKSSTKTQDTSEKKRTCKLGLYCTSSMEVVKADGCIRVTFYTDHHDHEQFPNLIHMVLPKSEKDIIAASKSSSCSQK
;
A
#
# COMPACT_ATOMS: atom_id res chain seq x y z
N MET A 1 20.97 81.54 -15.90
CA MET A 1 20.90 80.59 -17.03
C MET A 1 20.76 79.20 -16.42
N TYR A 2 19.66 78.51 -16.75
CA TYR A 2 19.20 77.24 -16.18
C TYR A 2 20.12 76.08 -16.54
N LEU A 3 20.41 75.18 -15.59
CA LEU A 3 20.62 73.75 -15.83
C LEU A 3 20.16 72.97 -14.59
N PHE A 4 18.90 72.55 -14.57
CA PHE A 4 18.42 71.51 -13.66
C PHE A 4 18.44 70.21 -14.47
N VAL A 5 19.38 69.33 -14.15
CA VAL A 5 19.46 67.96 -14.70
C VAL A 5 18.49 67.10 -13.92
N ASP A 6 17.34 66.79 -14.52
CA ASP A 6 16.40 65.80 -14.00
C ASP A 6 17.06 64.43 -14.03
N THR A 7 17.49 63.99 -12.86
CA THR A 7 18.03 62.65 -12.64
C THR A 7 16.82 61.74 -12.40
N PHE A 8 16.37 61.04 -13.45
CA PHE A 8 15.38 59.97 -13.32
C PHE A 8 15.96 58.83 -12.49
N LEU A 9 15.66 58.84 -11.18
CA LEU A 9 15.80 57.66 -10.33
C LEU A 9 14.71 56.66 -10.70
N VAL A 10 15.05 55.70 -11.57
CA VAL A 10 14.24 54.50 -11.79
C VAL A 10 14.15 53.77 -10.45
N SER A 11 13.00 53.87 -9.79
CA SER A 11 12.68 53.05 -8.62
C SER A 11 12.65 51.59 -9.06
N ILE A 12 13.71 50.86 -8.77
CA ILE A 12 13.73 49.39 -8.87
C ILE A 12 12.87 48.88 -7.72
N ASP A 13 11.73 48.28 -8.05
CA ASP A 13 10.81 47.70 -7.08
C ASP A 13 11.53 46.59 -6.29
N PRO A 14 11.58 46.65 -4.94
CA PRO A 14 12.20 45.63 -4.10
C PRO A 14 11.63 44.21 -4.32
N SER A 15 10.44 44.10 -4.91
CA SER A 15 9.78 42.84 -5.25
C SER A 15 10.55 42.03 -6.31
N ASP A 16 11.18 42.68 -7.29
CA ASP A 16 11.91 42.02 -8.38
C ASP A 16 13.15 41.26 -7.89
N HIS A 17 13.81 41.75 -6.84
CA HIS A 17 14.97 41.09 -6.24
C HIS A 17 14.61 39.79 -5.50
N VAL A 18 13.39 39.64 -5.02
CA VAL A 18 12.93 38.44 -4.29
C VAL A 18 12.67 37.30 -5.27
N GLU A 19 12.00 37.58 -6.39
CA GLU A 19 11.70 36.58 -7.42
C GLU A 19 12.96 36.09 -8.15
N VAL A 20 13.91 36.99 -8.44
CA VAL A 20 15.21 36.61 -9.03
C VAL A 20 16.00 35.69 -8.10
N ARG A 21 15.99 35.95 -6.78
CA ARG A 21 16.66 35.09 -5.79
C ARG A 21 15.99 33.72 -5.63
N LYS A 22 14.66 33.65 -5.72
CA LYS A 22 13.91 32.39 -5.73
C LYS A 22 14.24 31.55 -6.97
N ALA A 23 14.28 32.17 -8.14
CA ALA A 23 14.64 31.52 -9.39
C ALA A 23 16.08 30.98 -9.38
N ALA A 24 17.03 31.74 -8.82
CA ALA A 24 18.41 31.29 -8.66
C ALA A 24 18.52 30.05 -7.75
N LYS A 25 17.85 30.07 -6.58
CA LYS A 25 17.81 28.92 -5.66
C LYS A 25 17.11 27.69 -6.27
N ALA A 26 16.06 27.89 -7.06
CA ALA A 26 15.38 26.81 -7.76
C ALA A 26 16.31 26.13 -8.79
N ARG A 27 17.06 26.93 -9.57
CA ARG A 27 18.06 26.42 -10.54
C ARG A 27 19.18 25.65 -9.85
N GLU A 28 19.70 26.15 -8.74
CA GLU A 28 20.73 25.48 -7.94
C GLU A 28 20.23 24.13 -7.38
N ASN A 29 19.00 24.09 -6.87
CA ASN A 29 18.38 22.85 -6.41
C ASN A 29 18.19 21.83 -7.54
N ILE A 30 17.77 22.27 -8.74
CA ILE A 30 17.62 21.39 -9.91
C ILE A 30 18.98 20.80 -10.31
N ALA A 31 20.03 21.62 -10.35
CA ALA A 31 21.38 21.16 -10.65
C ALA A 31 21.89 20.14 -9.63
N ARG A 32 21.69 20.40 -8.32
CA ARG A 32 22.06 19.49 -7.24
C ARG A 32 21.31 18.16 -7.32
N VAL A 33 20.01 18.19 -7.62
CA VAL A 33 19.19 16.96 -7.77
C VAL A 33 19.68 16.15 -8.97
N ARG A 34 19.99 16.80 -10.09
CA ARG A 34 20.51 16.15 -11.29
C ARG A 34 21.87 15.50 -11.05
N GLN A 35 22.81 16.20 -10.43
CA GLN A 35 24.13 15.67 -10.10
C GLN A 35 24.03 14.46 -9.14
N GLN A 36 23.09 14.50 -8.19
CA GLN A 36 22.82 13.37 -7.30
C GLN A 36 22.21 12.16 -8.04
N GLN A 37 21.36 12.39 -9.05
CA GLN A 37 20.77 11.33 -9.87
C GLN A 37 21.83 10.68 -10.76
N GLU A 38 22.70 11.48 -11.38
CA GLU A 38 23.81 11.01 -12.23
C GLU A 38 24.82 10.19 -11.41
N LYS A 39 25.17 10.64 -10.20
CA LYS A 39 26.02 9.87 -9.27
C LYS A 39 25.41 8.49 -8.93
N ARG A 40 24.11 8.44 -8.65
CA ARG A 40 23.42 7.16 -8.37
C ARG A 40 23.29 6.26 -9.58
N ALA A 41 23.23 6.83 -10.80
CA ALA A 41 23.25 6.05 -12.03
C ALA A 41 24.65 5.44 -12.26
N HIS A 42 25.71 6.22 -12.03
CA HIS A 42 27.09 5.74 -12.07
C HIS A 42 27.34 4.60 -11.07
N GLU A 43 26.92 4.78 -9.81
CA GLU A 43 27.07 3.76 -8.76
C GLU A 43 26.37 2.44 -9.11
N ARG A 44 25.19 2.49 -9.74
CA ARG A 44 24.45 1.30 -10.19
C ARG A 44 25.11 0.59 -11.37
N ASN A 45 25.59 1.35 -12.35
CA ASN A 45 26.05 0.81 -13.62
C ASN A 45 27.51 0.36 -13.62
N ILE A 46 28.38 1.04 -12.86
CA ILE A 46 29.83 0.80 -12.86
C ILE A 46 30.24 -0.14 -11.72
N HIS A 47 29.66 0.00 -10.53
CA HIS A 47 30.09 -0.79 -9.38
C HIS A 47 29.25 -2.04 -9.13
N GLY A 48 28.20 -2.30 -9.93
CA GLY A 48 27.30 -3.45 -9.74
C GLY A 48 26.62 -3.49 -8.37
N VAL A 49 26.71 -2.39 -7.60
CA VAL A 49 26.16 -2.29 -6.26
C VAL A 49 24.65 -2.21 -6.39
N LYS A 50 23.96 -3.30 -6.09
CA LYS A 50 22.57 -3.28 -5.67
C LYS A 50 22.52 -2.46 -4.39
N LEU A 51 22.36 -1.15 -4.53
CA LEU A 51 22.19 -0.27 -3.37
C LEU A 51 21.01 -0.82 -2.56
N PRO A 52 21.18 -1.12 -1.26
CA PRO A 52 20.03 -1.42 -0.42
C PRO A 52 19.06 -0.25 -0.56
N SER A 53 17.79 -0.59 -0.76
CA SER A 53 16.71 0.39 -0.82
C SER A 53 16.91 1.40 0.29
N ARG A 54 16.75 2.70 0.01
CA ARG A 54 16.88 3.76 1.02
C ARG A 54 15.82 3.56 2.11
N CYS A 55 16.09 2.71 3.10
CA CYS A 55 15.45 2.78 4.38
C CYS A 55 16.05 4.03 5.03
N LYS A 56 15.27 5.10 5.12
CA LYS A 56 15.43 5.93 6.30
C LYS A 56 15.03 5.05 7.49
N ASP A 57 15.81 5.06 8.55
CA ASP A 57 15.53 4.40 9.83
C ASP A 57 14.33 5.05 10.54
N ASP A 58 13.17 5.03 9.89
CA ASP A 58 11.90 5.51 10.42
C ASP A 58 11.19 4.39 11.20
N GLY A 59 11.83 3.23 11.36
CA GLY A 59 11.26 2.04 12.01
C GLY A 59 10.07 1.41 11.26
N ARG A 60 9.73 1.87 10.05
CA ARG A 60 8.70 1.32 9.17
C ARG A 60 9.32 0.84 7.87
N SER A 61 9.86 -0.37 7.90
CA SER A 61 10.30 -1.04 6.68
C SER A 61 9.06 -1.58 5.97
N THR A 62 8.77 -1.11 4.76
CA THR A 62 7.72 -1.70 3.91
C THR A 62 8.12 -3.08 3.35
N LEU A 63 9.26 -3.61 3.78
CA LEU A 63 9.80 -4.88 3.32
C LEU A 63 9.09 -6.04 4.03
N VAL A 64 8.83 -7.09 3.27
CA VAL A 64 8.32 -8.36 3.77
C VAL A 64 9.51 -9.18 4.27
N LYS A 65 9.51 -9.61 5.54
CA LYS A 65 10.60 -10.40 6.11
C LYS A 65 10.23 -11.89 6.16
N CYS A 66 11.16 -12.74 5.71
CA CYS A 66 11.06 -14.18 5.89
C CYS A 66 11.29 -14.57 7.36
N LYS A 67 10.49 -15.48 7.92
CA LYS A 67 10.69 -15.95 9.29
C LYS A 67 11.83 -16.96 9.44
N GLU A 68 12.08 -17.74 8.40
CA GLU A 68 13.06 -18.83 8.43
C GLU A 68 14.51 -18.31 8.35
N CYS A 69 14.74 -17.26 7.54
CA CYS A 69 16.10 -16.72 7.30
C CYS A 69 16.25 -15.22 7.61
N ASN A 70 15.17 -14.52 7.98
CA ASN A 70 15.15 -13.08 8.30
C ASN A 70 15.56 -12.14 7.14
N GLU A 71 15.65 -12.66 5.91
CA GLU A 71 15.82 -11.83 4.71
C GLU A 71 14.59 -10.97 4.43
N ALA A 72 14.80 -9.79 3.83
CA ALA A 72 13.77 -8.79 3.61
C ALA A 72 13.57 -8.53 2.10
N TYR A 73 12.31 -8.58 1.67
CA TYR A 73 11.92 -8.49 0.26
C TYR A 73 11.07 -7.25 -0.01
N PRO A 74 11.29 -6.57 -1.14
CA PRO A 74 10.58 -5.34 -1.48
C PRO A 74 9.12 -5.56 -1.89
N THR A 75 8.79 -6.76 -2.37
CA THR A 75 7.43 -7.09 -2.82
C THR A 75 7.02 -8.45 -2.29
N LEU A 76 5.72 -8.68 -2.20
CA LEU A 76 5.17 -9.98 -1.82
C LEU A 76 5.47 -11.07 -2.85
N ASN A 77 5.62 -10.71 -4.14
CA ASN A 77 6.00 -11.67 -5.17
C ASN A 77 7.45 -12.15 -4.99
N ASN A 78 8.38 -11.22 -4.74
CA ASN A 78 9.77 -11.57 -4.43
C ASN A 78 9.85 -12.47 -3.18
N TYR A 79 8.99 -12.23 -2.19
CA TYR A 79 8.93 -13.09 -1.01
C TYR A 79 8.45 -14.51 -1.35
N ARG A 80 7.39 -14.66 -2.16
CA ARG A 80 6.93 -15.99 -2.61
C ARG A 80 7.98 -16.74 -3.41
N GLU A 81 8.73 -16.05 -4.28
CA GLU A 81 9.83 -16.65 -5.03
C GLU A 81 10.93 -17.16 -4.09
N HIS A 82 11.24 -16.42 -3.04
CA HIS A 82 12.19 -16.85 -2.02
C HIS A 82 11.69 -18.07 -1.22
N LEU A 83 10.39 -18.16 -0.92
CA LEU A 83 9.84 -19.30 -0.16
C LEU A 83 10.11 -20.66 -0.83
N VAL A 84 10.30 -20.70 -2.15
CA VAL A 84 10.72 -21.90 -2.88
C VAL A 84 12.07 -22.43 -2.40
N GLN A 85 12.99 -21.55 -1.97
CA GLN A 85 14.27 -21.92 -1.36
C GLN A 85 14.11 -22.61 -0.01
N HIS A 86 12.98 -22.36 0.66
CA HIS A 86 12.55 -23.06 1.87
C HIS A 86 11.62 -24.25 1.59
N HIS A 87 11.53 -24.68 0.32
CA HIS A 87 10.64 -25.76 -0.14
C HIS A 87 9.15 -25.47 0.13
N ILE A 88 8.78 -24.20 0.14
CA ILE A 88 7.41 -23.72 0.29
C ILE A 88 6.97 -23.14 -1.05
N GLU A 89 6.12 -23.89 -1.76
CA GLU A 89 5.56 -23.45 -3.03
C GLU A 89 4.24 -22.70 -2.81
N ALA A 90 4.11 -21.51 -3.41
CA ALA A 90 2.87 -20.75 -3.33
C ALA A 90 1.88 -21.25 -4.39
N HIS A 91 0.82 -21.92 -3.94
CA HIS A 91 -0.27 -22.35 -4.79
C HIS A 91 -1.05 -21.15 -5.33
N LYS A 92 -1.27 -21.16 -6.65
CA LYS A 92 -2.03 -20.12 -7.34
C LYS A 92 -3.05 -20.73 -8.28
N THR A 93 -4.23 -20.12 -8.33
CA THR A 93 -5.33 -20.47 -9.24
C THR A 93 -5.71 -19.25 -10.08
N HIS A 94 -6.25 -19.51 -11.27
CA HIS A 94 -6.70 -18.48 -12.20
C HIS A 94 -8.20 -18.58 -12.40
N HIS A 95 -8.88 -17.43 -12.34
CA HIS A 95 -10.34 -17.34 -12.50
C HIS A 95 -10.68 -16.18 -13.43
N GLU A 96 -11.74 -16.32 -14.20
CA GLU A 96 -12.24 -15.27 -15.09
C GLU A 96 -13.74 -15.06 -14.86
N PHE A 97 -14.15 -13.80 -14.82
CA PHE A 97 -15.53 -13.39 -14.57
C PHE A 97 -15.98 -12.39 -15.62
N THR A 98 -17.27 -12.47 -15.99
CA THR A 98 -17.86 -11.58 -16.99
C THR A 98 -18.41 -10.30 -16.36
N SER A 99 -18.56 -10.27 -15.03
CA SER A 99 -19.06 -9.11 -14.30
C SER A 99 -18.42 -8.95 -12.92
N GLU A 100 -18.44 -7.72 -12.43
CA GLU A 100 -18.00 -7.41 -11.06
C GLU A 100 -18.87 -8.08 -10.00
N LYS A 101 -20.16 -8.30 -10.30
CA LYS A 101 -21.08 -9.01 -9.41
C LYS A 101 -20.66 -10.47 -9.20
N GLU A 102 -20.31 -11.17 -10.28
CA GLU A 102 -19.83 -12.56 -10.21
C GLU A 102 -18.53 -12.66 -9.42
N PHE A 103 -17.57 -11.77 -9.72
CA PHE A 103 -16.30 -11.71 -8.99
C PHE A 103 -16.52 -11.50 -7.48
N LEU A 104 -17.40 -10.57 -7.09
CA LEU A 104 -17.67 -10.29 -5.68
C LEU A 104 -18.37 -11.46 -4.98
N ALA A 105 -19.28 -12.17 -5.65
CA ALA A 105 -19.93 -13.36 -5.11
C ALA A 105 -18.92 -14.50 -4.90
N TRP A 106 -18.07 -14.77 -5.89
CA TRP A 106 -17.00 -15.75 -5.77
C TRP A 106 -16.02 -15.39 -4.64
N LYS A 107 -15.58 -14.14 -4.59
CA LYS A 107 -14.70 -13.65 -3.51
C LYS A 107 -15.34 -13.85 -2.15
N GLY A 108 -16.62 -13.55 -2.00
CA GLY A 108 -17.37 -13.75 -0.75
C GLY A 108 -17.44 -15.22 -0.33
N SER A 109 -17.61 -16.14 -1.28
CA SER A 109 -17.56 -17.59 -1.01
C SER A 109 -16.19 -18.00 -0.48
N ILE A 110 -15.11 -17.60 -1.16
CA ILE A 110 -13.74 -17.91 -0.72
C ILE A 110 -13.45 -17.34 0.68
N GLU A 111 -13.90 -16.11 0.95
CA GLU A 111 -13.74 -15.49 2.27
C GLU A 111 -14.47 -16.25 3.38
N MET A 112 -15.65 -16.78 3.08
CA MET A 112 -16.44 -17.60 3.99
C MET A 112 -15.81 -18.99 4.20
N ASP A 113 -15.37 -19.63 3.12
CA ASP A 113 -14.79 -20.98 3.15
C ASP A 113 -13.45 -21.01 3.91
N VAL A 114 -12.60 -20.01 3.68
CA VAL A 114 -11.26 -19.90 4.30
C VAL A 114 -11.32 -19.17 5.66
N GLY A 115 -12.39 -18.45 5.98
CA GLY A 115 -12.52 -17.70 7.23
C GLY A 115 -11.59 -16.48 7.31
N VAL A 116 -11.30 -15.85 6.16
CA VAL A 116 -10.45 -14.67 6.03
C VAL A 116 -11.13 -13.64 5.15
N ASN A 117 -10.80 -12.36 5.35
CA ASN A 117 -11.26 -11.30 4.45
C ASN A 117 -10.09 -10.79 3.63
N TYR A 118 -10.34 -10.43 2.38
CA TYR A 118 -9.40 -9.80 1.47
C TYR A 118 -9.78 -8.32 1.29
N THR A 119 -8.81 -7.45 1.55
CA THR A 119 -8.98 -5.98 1.53
C THR A 119 -7.91 -5.32 0.68
N THR A 120 -8.22 -4.17 0.08
CA THR A 120 -7.23 -3.40 -0.66
C THR A 120 -6.44 -2.48 0.28
N HIS A 121 -5.15 -2.31 0.01
CA HIS A 121 -4.32 -1.29 0.68
C HIS A 121 -4.25 0.03 -0.10
N GLY A 122 -4.63 0.01 -1.39
CA GLY A 122 -4.63 1.17 -2.25
C GLY A 122 -5.71 1.05 -3.34
N GLY A 123 -5.82 2.11 -4.14
CA GLY A 123 -6.69 2.11 -5.31
C GLY A 123 -6.14 1.24 -6.43
N SER A 124 -7.00 0.94 -7.40
CA SER A 124 -6.60 0.35 -8.68
C SER A 124 -5.66 1.27 -9.48
N TRP A 125 -4.75 0.71 -10.26
CA TRP A 125 -3.88 1.44 -11.16
C TRP A 125 -3.94 0.90 -12.59
N LYS A 126 -3.51 1.71 -13.56
CA LYS A 126 -3.41 1.31 -14.97
C LYS A 126 -2.16 0.46 -15.19
N SER A 127 -2.31 -0.66 -15.87
CA SER A 127 -1.26 -1.57 -16.34
C SER A 127 -1.42 -1.77 -17.86
N SER A 128 -0.42 -2.39 -18.49
CA SER A 128 -0.49 -2.80 -19.90
C SER A 128 -1.63 -3.78 -20.17
N GLU A 129 -1.99 -4.60 -19.17
CA GLU A 129 -3.07 -5.59 -19.27
C GLU A 129 -4.46 -5.03 -18.92
N GLY A 130 -4.56 -3.76 -18.50
CA GLY A 130 -5.81 -3.15 -18.05
C GLY A 130 -5.71 -2.56 -16.65
N LYS A 131 -6.85 -2.44 -15.96
CA LYS A 131 -6.93 -1.82 -14.63
C LYS A 131 -6.66 -2.88 -13.56
N LYS A 132 -5.49 -2.82 -12.92
CA LYS A 132 -5.03 -3.78 -11.91
C LYS A 132 -5.36 -3.32 -10.49
N GLN A 133 -5.73 -4.26 -9.63
CA GLN A 133 -6.00 -4.05 -8.21
C GLN A 133 -5.60 -5.31 -7.44
N ILE A 134 -4.97 -5.15 -6.27
CA ILE A 134 -4.58 -6.28 -5.42
C ILE A 134 -5.37 -6.23 -4.12
N PHE A 135 -5.95 -7.36 -3.77
CA PHE A 135 -6.58 -7.60 -2.48
C PHE A 135 -5.67 -8.50 -1.65
N TYR A 136 -5.36 -8.05 -0.44
CA TYR A 136 -4.49 -8.76 0.50
C TYR A 136 -5.33 -9.35 1.61
N CYS A 137 -4.90 -10.48 2.18
CA CYS A 137 -5.49 -10.97 3.42
C CYS A 137 -5.49 -9.85 4.46
N ARG A 138 -6.63 -9.61 5.12
CA ARG A 138 -6.81 -8.53 6.10
C ARG A 138 -5.95 -8.70 7.36
N ARG A 139 -5.46 -9.92 7.60
CA ARG A 139 -4.52 -10.24 8.68
C ARG A 139 -3.08 -9.86 8.34
N SER A 140 -2.81 -9.59 7.06
CA SER A 140 -1.50 -9.20 6.54
C SER A 140 -1.09 -7.79 6.98
N GLY A 141 0.20 -7.67 7.29
CA GLY A 141 0.87 -6.41 7.53
C GLY A 141 1.03 -6.04 9.00
N GLU A 142 1.73 -4.94 9.22
CA GLU A 142 2.13 -4.49 10.55
C GLU A 142 0.96 -3.92 11.36
N LYS A 143 0.94 -4.23 12.67
CA LYS A 143 0.04 -3.58 13.62
C LYS A 143 0.37 -2.09 13.63
N SER A 144 -0.63 -1.24 13.49
CA SER A 144 -0.42 0.21 13.61
C SER A 144 0.05 0.52 15.04
N SER A 145 1.31 0.90 15.19
CA SER A 145 1.84 1.44 16.45
C SER A 145 1.35 2.88 16.60
N THR A 146 0.06 3.07 16.85
CA THR A 146 -0.44 4.41 17.16
C THR A 146 0.06 4.76 18.57
N LYS A 147 1.15 5.52 18.64
CA LYS A 147 1.70 6.13 19.85
C LYS A 147 0.81 7.29 20.32
N THR A 148 -0.45 7.02 20.59
CA THR A 148 -1.30 7.94 21.32
C THR A 148 -1.88 7.17 22.49
N GLN A 149 -1.36 7.46 23.68
CA GLN A 149 -2.07 7.22 24.92
C GLN A 149 -3.40 7.95 24.80
N ASP A 150 -4.47 7.24 24.49
CA ASP A 150 -5.77 7.69 24.93
C ASP A 150 -6.71 6.52 25.17
N THR A 151 -7.38 6.60 26.30
CA THR A 151 -8.13 5.58 27.03
C THR A 151 -9.50 5.31 26.39
N SER A 152 -9.52 4.93 25.11
CA SER A 152 -10.72 4.35 24.50
C SER A 152 -10.45 2.89 24.13
N GLU A 153 -11.35 2.03 24.61
CA GLU A 153 -11.51 0.61 24.33
C GLU A 153 -10.71 0.14 23.11
N LYS A 154 -9.54 -0.48 23.36
CA LYS A 154 -8.55 -0.85 22.34
C LYS A 154 -9.25 -1.61 21.20
N LYS A 155 -9.50 -0.94 20.07
CA LYS A 155 -9.86 -1.61 18.82
C LYS A 155 -8.74 -2.58 18.49
N ARG A 156 -8.93 -3.86 18.82
CA ARG A 156 -7.98 -4.92 18.52
C ARG A 156 -7.78 -4.94 17.01
N THR A 157 -6.55 -4.67 16.56
CA THR A 157 -6.23 -4.75 15.14
C THR A 157 -6.20 -6.23 14.75
N CYS A 158 -6.87 -6.61 13.66
CA CYS A 158 -6.85 -7.99 13.15
C CYS A 158 -5.51 -8.37 12.49
N LYS A 159 -4.54 -7.47 12.50
CA LYS A 159 -3.23 -7.63 11.88
C LYS A 159 -2.30 -8.40 12.81
N LEU A 160 -1.57 -9.36 12.26
CA LEU A 160 -0.70 -10.23 13.06
C LEU A 160 0.72 -9.71 13.19
N GLY A 161 1.06 -8.61 12.51
CA GLY A 161 2.43 -8.06 12.51
C GLY A 161 3.35 -8.76 11.51
N LEU A 162 2.78 -9.60 10.65
CA LEU A 162 3.47 -10.42 9.66
C LEU A 162 2.74 -10.28 8.33
N TYR A 163 3.48 -10.37 7.22
CA TYR A 163 2.91 -10.30 5.89
C TYR A 163 2.44 -11.69 5.47
N CYS A 164 1.17 -11.79 5.09
CA CYS A 164 0.60 -13.00 4.51
C CYS A 164 0.94 -13.10 3.03
N THR A 165 1.26 -14.31 2.57
CA THR A 165 1.44 -14.63 1.15
C THR A 165 0.14 -14.68 0.36
N SER A 166 -1.01 -14.88 1.00
CA SER A 166 -2.30 -14.96 0.31
C SER A 166 -2.79 -13.60 -0.19
N SER A 167 -3.11 -13.54 -1.47
CA SER A 167 -3.65 -12.34 -2.13
C SER A 167 -4.39 -12.67 -3.41
N MET A 168 -5.30 -11.79 -3.82
CA MET A 168 -5.96 -11.83 -5.13
C MET A 168 -5.48 -10.66 -5.99
N GLU A 169 -4.84 -10.96 -7.11
CA GLU A 169 -4.52 -9.97 -8.13
C GLU A 169 -5.63 -9.95 -9.17
N VAL A 170 -6.29 -8.80 -9.31
CA VAL A 170 -7.46 -8.62 -10.17
C VAL A 170 -7.11 -7.64 -11.29
N VAL A 171 -7.33 -8.05 -12.53
CA VAL A 171 -7.14 -7.24 -13.73
C VAL A 171 -8.48 -7.11 -14.43
N LYS A 172 -8.97 -5.87 -14.58
CA LYS A 172 -10.18 -5.54 -15.33
C LYS A 172 -9.80 -5.03 -16.72
N ALA A 173 -10.19 -5.75 -17.77
CA ALA A 173 -9.91 -5.41 -19.17
C ALA A 173 -11.05 -5.91 -20.06
N ASP A 174 -11.46 -5.11 -21.05
CA ASP A 174 -12.42 -5.51 -22.10
C ASP A 174 -13.74 -6.11 -21.57
N GLY A 175 -14.23 -5.57 -20.45
CA GLY A 175 -15.44 -6.07 -19.78
C GLY A 175 -15.25 -7.38 -19.00
N CYS A 176 -14.09 -8.00 -19.08
CA CYS A 176 -13.73 -9.22 -18.34
C CYS A 176 -12.90 -8.89 -17.10
N ILE A 177 -13.01 -9.73 -16.09
CA ILE A 177 -12.24 -9.65 -14.84
C ILE A 177 -11.42 -10.91 -14.72
N ARG A 178 -10.10 -10.77 -14.79
CA ARG A 178 -9.14 -11.87 -14.62
C ARG A 178 -8.54 -11.82 -13.24
N VAL A 179 -8.55 -12.95 -12.54
CA VAL A 179 -8.05 -13.05 -11.16
C VAL A 179 -6.96 -14.09 -11.08
N THR A 180 -5.82 -13.70 -10.53
CA THR A 180 -4.79 -14.63 -10.06
C THR A 180 -4.85 -14.68 -8.54
N PHE A 181 -5.24 -15.83 -8.01
CA PHE A 181 -5.46 -16.01 -6.58
C PHE A 181 -4.36 -16.90 -5.98
N TYR A 182 -3.61 -16.33 -5.03
CA TYR A 182 -2.64 -17.06 -4.21
C TYR A 182 -3.34 -17.54 -2.94
N THR A 183 -3.56 -18.84 -2.82
CA THR A 183 -4.40 -19.44 -1.77
C THR A 183 -3.68 -19.50 -0.42
N ASP A 184 -2.38 -19.74 -0.45
CA ASP A 184 -1.68 -20.20 0.74
C ASP A 184 -1.38 -19.06 1.72
N HIS A 185 -1.66 -19.32 2.99
CA HIS A 185 -1.57 -18.35 4.08
C HIS A 185 -0.33 -18.57 4.94
N HIS A 186 0.84 -18.47 4.31
CA HIS A 186 2.08 -18.49 5.08
C HIS A 186 2.12 -17.34 6.08
N ASP A 187 2.80 -17.62 7.18
CA ASP A 187 3.03 -16.73 8.32
C ASP A 187 1.87 -16.49 9.28
N HIS A 188 0.66 -17.01 9.05
CA HIS A 188 -0.43 -16.83 10.01
C HIS A 188 -1.53 -17.92 10.08
N GLU A 189 -1.25 -19.13 9.67
CA GLU A 189 -2.20 -20.26 9.75
C GLU A 189 -2.55 -20.69 11.19
N GLN A 190 -1.79 -20.28 12.21
CA GLN A 190 -1.89 -20.82 13.58
C GLN A 190 -3.07 -20.32 14.43
N PHE A 191 -4.04 -19.59 13.89
CA PHE A 191 -5.23 -19.17 14.66
C PHE A 191 -6.54 -19.58 13.96
N PRO A 192 -6.90 -20.88 13.94
CA PRO A 192 -8.21 -21.32 13.48
C PRO A 192 -9.36 -20.92 14.44
N ASN A 193 -9.09 -20.63 15.71
CA ASN A 193 -10.15 -20.70 16.74
C ASN A 193 -10.61 -19.39 17.40
N LEU A 194 -10.12 -18.21 17.00
CA LEU A 194 -10.56 -16.95 17.63
C LEU A 194 -10.58 -15.78 16.64
N ILE A 195 -11.52 -15.78 15.70
CA ILE A 195 -11.65 -14.67 14.76
C ILE A 195 -13.05 -14.06 14.83
N HIS A 196 -13.09 -12.80 15.20
CA HIS A 196 -14.20 -11.91 14.91
C HIS A 196 -14.31 -11.76 13.39
N MET A 197 -15.04 -12.66 12.74
CA MET A 197 -15.48 -12.44 11.36
C MET A 197 -16.25 -11.13 11.36
N VAL A 198 -15.76 -10.16 10.59
CA VAL A 198 -16.47 -8.90 10.44
C VAL A 198 -17.64 -9.18 9.52
N LEU A 199 -18.81 -9.36 10.13
CA LEU A 199 -20.05 -9.51 9.41
C LEU A 199 -20.18 -8.37 8.38
N PRO A 200 -20.58 -8.67 7.14
CA PRO A 200 -20.87 -7.65 6.15
C PRO A 200 -21.91 -6.68 6.69
N LYS A 201 -21.89 -5.43 6.21
CA LYS A 201 -22.75 -4.36 6.74
C LYS A 201 -24.23 -4.76 6.67
N SER A 202 -24.64 -5.41 5.60
CA SER A 202 -25.99 -5.96 5.42
C SER A 202 -26.44 -6.85 6.57
N GLU A 203 -25.60 -7.78 7.02
CA GLU A 203 -25.92 -8.68 8.14
C GLU A 203 -25.92 -7.94 9.49
N LYS A 204 -25.03 -6.97 9.66
CA LYS A 204 -25.03 -6.11 10.85
C LYS A 204 -26.30 -5.28 10.96
N ASP A 205 -26.76 -4.76 9.84
CA ASP A 205 -27.98 -3.95 9.78
C ASP A 205 -29.22 -4.80 10.10
N ILE A 206 -29.27 -6.07 9.65
CA ILE A 206 -30.32 -7.04 10.01
C ILE A 206 -30.31 -7.32 11.52
N ILE A 207 -29.13 -7.59 12.11
CA ILE A 207 -28.99 -7.86 13.55
C ILE A 207 -29.32 -6.63 14.39
N ALA A 208 -28.97 -5.43 13.90
CA ALA A 208 -29.32 -4.18 14.56
C ALA A 208 -30.84 -3.95 14.52
N ALA A 209 -31.48 -4.23 13.38
CA ALA A 209 -32.93 -4.13 13.24
C ALA A 209 -33.69 -5.18 14.09
N SER A 210 -33.15 -6.39 14.25
CA SER A 210 -33.79 -7.41 15.10
C SER A 210 -33.72 -7.07 16.60
N LYS A 211 -32.72 -6.31 17.04
CA LYS A 211 -32.54 -5.90 18.44
C LYS A 211 -33.39 -4.68 18.84
N SER A 212 -33.83 -3.86 17.90
CA SER A 212 -34.73 -2.73 18.19
C SER A 212 -36.19 -3.14 18.36
N SER A 213 -36.59 -4.33 17.89
CA SER A 213 -37.98 -4.83 18.01
C SER A 213 -38.32 -5.50 19.34
N SER A 214 -37.35 -5.78 20.21
CA SER A 214 -37.59 -6.49 21.50
C SER A 214 -37.74 -5.58 22.72
N CYS A 215 -37.79 -4.26 22.56
CA CYS A 215 -37.85 -3.29 23.67
C CYS A 215 -39.25 -2.66 23.87
N SER A 216 -40.33 -3.44 23.79
CA SER A 216 -41.69 -2.92 24.02
C SER A 216 -42.64 -3.87 24.76
N GLN A 217 -42.13 -4.82 25.54
CA GLN A 217 -42.97 -5.58 26.49
C GLN A 217 -42.29 -5.69 27.85
N LYS A 218 -42.52 -4.68 28.69
CA LYS A 218 -42.64 -4.82 30.15
C LYS A 218 -43.69 -3.82 30.64
#